data_AF-A0A519EUK7-F1
#
_entry.id   AF-A0A519EUK7-F1
#
_cell.length_a   1.000
_cell.length_b   1.000
_cell.length_c   1.000
_cell.angle_alpha   90.00
_cell.angle_beta   90.00
_cell.angle_gamma   90.00
#
_symmetry.space_group_name_H-M   'P 1'
#
loop_
_entity.id
_entity.type
_entity.pdbx_description
1 polymer ?
#
loop_
_entity_poly.entity_id
_entity_poly.type
_entity_poly.pdbx_seq_one_letter_code
_entity_poly.pdbx_strand_id
1 'polypeptide(L)' 'SRALLSAALDGFGIVLGPLIFLEPALRSGELVRVLPDYEAPSRPLHMLYTGSRQRTAKLRRFIDAALLRFG' A
#
# COMPACT_ATOMS: atom_id res chain seq x y z
N SER A 1 5.14 -4.93 -5.76
CA SER A 1 5.44 -5.99 -6.75
C SER A 1 5.58 -7.29 -5.99
N ARG A 2 4.79 -8.33 -6.32
CA ARG A 2 4.87 -9.64 -5.66
C ARG A 2 6.24 -10.30 -5.87
N ALA A 3 6.88 -10.03 -7.01
CA ALA A 3 8.22 -10.55 -7.33
C ALA A 3 9.30 -10.04 -6.37
N LEU A 4 9.26 -8.76 -5.98
CA LEU A 4 10.24 -8.19 -5.04
C LEU A 4 10.11 -8.77 -3.63
N LEU A 5 8.87 -9.04 -3.20
CA LEU A 5 8.63 -9.72 -1.93
C LEU A 5 9.17 -11.15 -1.96
N SER A 6 8.85 -11.92 -3.02
CA SER A 6 9.39 -13.28 -3.19
C SER A 6 10.91 -13.28 -3.15
N ALA A 7 11.56 -12.38 -3.89
CA ALA A 7 13.01 -12.30 -3.92
C ALA A 7 13.61 -12.01 -2.52
N ALA A 8 12.97 -11.16 -1.72
CA ALA A 8 13.43 -10.89 -0.36
C ALA A 8 13.22 -12.10 0.58
N LEU A 9 12.10 -12.82 0.45
CA LEU A 9 11.85 -14.06 1.20
C LEU A 9 12.84 -15.16 0.84
N ASP A 10 13.23 -15.24 -0.43
CA ASP A 10 14.24 -16.17 -0.93
C ASP A 10 15.69 -15.72 -0.58
N GLY A 11 15.86 -14.62 0.16
CA GLY A 11 17.16 -14.15 0.65
C GLY A 11 17.99 -13.34 -0.36
N PHE A 12 17.40 -12.88 -1.47
CA PHE A 12 18.11 -12.11 -2.50
C PHE A 12 18.30 -10.62 -2.15
N GLY A 13 17.94 -10.17 -0.95
CA GLY A 13 18.27 -8.84 -0.45
C GLY A 13 17.18 -8.16 0.39
N ILE A 14 17.15 -6.83 0.34
CA ILE A 14 16.23 -5.97 1.10
C ILE A 14 15.11 -5.46 0.19
N VAL A 15 13.87 -5.47 0.68
CA VAL A 15 12.71 -4.92 -0.03
C VAL A 15 12.13 -3.70 0.69
N LEU A 16 11.81 -2.65 -0.09
CA LEU A 16 11.01 -1.52 0.36
C LEU A 16 9.64 -1.58 -0.31
N GLY A 17 8.58 -1.73 0.49
CA GLY A 17 7.22 -1.84 -0.01
C GLY A 17 6.18 -1.43 1.03
N PRO A 18 4.89 -1.34 0.63
CA PRO A 18 3.82 -1.00 1.56
C PRO A 18 3.72 -2.04 2.68
N LEU A 19 3.62 -1.57 3.93
CA LEU A 19 3.64 -2.43 5.12
C LEU A 19 2.57 -3.52 5.07
N ILE A 20 1.38 -3.22 4.55
CA ILE A 20 0.27 -4.19 4.42
C ILE A 20 0.67 -5.48 3.66
N PHE A 21 1.60 -5.40 2.71
CA PHE A 21 2.07 -6.56 1.97
C PHE A 21 3.21 -7.31 2.68
N LEU A 22 3.99 -6.61 3.52
CA LEU A 22 5.14 -7.17 4.23
C LEU A 22 4.77 -7.71 5.61
N GLU A 23 3.67 -7.21 6.19
CA GLU A 23 3.25 -7.51 7.56
C GLU A 23 3.05 -8.99 7.86
N PRO A 24 2.46 -9.82 6.98
CA PRO A 24 2.38 -11.27 7.24
C PRO A 24 3.76 -11.92 7.42
N ALA A 25 4.72 -11.57 6.56
CA ALA A 25 6.08 -12.12 6.60
C ALA A 25 6.92 -11.54 7.74
N LEU A 26 6.68 -10.29 8.12
CA LEU A 26 7.29 -9.69 9.33
C LEU A 26 6.78 -10.38 10.60
N ARG A 27 5.49 -10.72 10.65
CA ARG A 27 4.88 -11.42 11.80
C ARG A 27 5.33 -12.88 11.91
N SER A 28 5.53 -13.57 10.78
CA SER A 28 6.06 -14.93 10.77
C SER A 28 7.56 -15.00 11.08
N GLY A 29 8.27 -13.87 10.99
CA GLY A 29 9.72 -13.79 11.17
C GLY A 29 10.52 -14.14 9.91
N GLU A 30 9.86 -14.38 8.78
CA GLU A 30 10.50 -14.59 7.48
C GLU A 30 11.14 -13.30 6.93
N LEU A 31 10.61 -12.14 7.33
CA LEU A 31 11.25 -10.84 7.14
C LEU A 31 11.57 -10.20 8.49
N VAL A 32 12.63 -9.39 8.50
CA VAL A 32 13.00 -8.54 9.63
C VAL A 32 13.05 -7.08 9.20
N ARG A 33 12.62 -6.17 10.08
CA ARG A 33 12.75 -4.74 9.82
C ARG A 33 14.22 -4.32 9.95
N VAL A 34 14.72 -3.70 8.88
CA VAL A 34 16.04 -3.07 8.85
C VAL A 34 15.89 -1.55 8.79
N LEU A 35 16.92 -0.81 9.21
CA LEU A 35 16.95 0.66 9.19
C LEU A 35 15.72 1.29 9.89
N PRO A 36 15.51 1.05 11.20
CA PRO A 36 14.32 1.50 11.90
C PRO A 36 14.11 3.02 11.85
N ASP A 37 15.21 3.78 11.79
CA ASP A 37 15.23 5.24 11.79
C ASP A 37 15.11 5.87 10.40
N TYR A 38 15.02 5.06 9.34
CA TYR A 38 14.82 5.54 7.99
C TYR A 38 13.33 5.66 7.66
N GLU A 39 12.86 6.89 7.47
CA GLU A 39 11.51 7.14 6.96
C GLU A 39 11.48 7.04 5.44
N ALA A 40 10.73 6.06 4.94
CA ALA A 40 10.54 5.91 3.50
C ALA A 40 9.72 7.08 2.92
N PRO A 41 10.04 7.55 1.71
CA PRO A 41 9.29 8.62 1.08
C PRO A 41 7.82 8.23 0.90
N SER A 42 6.92 9.11 1.36
CA SER A 42 5.48 8.93 1.19
C SER A 42 5.12 8.87 -0.30
N ARG A 43 4.28 7.90 -0.67
CA ARG A 43 3.74 7.78 -2.03
C ARG A 43 2.26 8.11 -1.98
N PRO A 44 1.83 9.28 -2.50
CA PRO A 44 0.43 9.65 -2.48
C PRO A 44 -0.41 8.65 -3.28
N LEU A 45 -1.54 8.23 -2.70
CA LEU A 45 -2.52 7.39 -3.36
C LEU A 45 -3.58 8.28 -4.01
N HIS A 46 -3.80 8.12 -5.31
CA HIS A 46 -4.77 8.92 -6.06
C HIS A 46 -5.99 8.07 -6.46
N MET A 47 -7.19 8.58 -6.19
CA MET A 47 -8.44 8.00 -6.69
C MET A 47 -8.82 8.68 -8.01
N LEU A 48 -8.83 7.92 -9.10
CA LEU A 48 -9.20 8.40 -10.42
C LEU A 48 -10.64 8.00 -10.77
N TYR A 49 -11.42 8.96 -11.26
CA TYR A 49 -12.78 8.74 -11.74
C TYR A 49 -13.09 9.69 -12.89
N THR A 50 -14.04 9.34 -13.76
CA THR A 50 -14.40 10.17 -14.90
C THR A 50 -15.13 11.44 -14.44
N GLY A 51 -14.75 12.59 -14.99
CA GLY A 51 -15.36 13.88 -14.67
C GLY A 51 -16.76 14.09 -15.28
N SER A 52 -17.50 13.02 -15.62
CA SER A 52 -18.77 13.18 -16.33
C SER A 52 -19.82 13.85 -15.44
N ARG A 53 -20.69 14.62 -16.11
CA ARG A 53 -21.51 15.73 -15.59
C ARG A 53 -22.55 15.37 -14.51
N GLN A 54 -22.70 14.09 -14.17
CA GLN A 54 -23.67 13.60 -13.20
C GLN A 54 -22.97 12.65 -12.22
N ARG A 55 -22.40 13.21 -11.13
CA ARG A 55 -21.96 12.41 -9.99
C ARG A 55 -23.19 11.75 -9.38
N THR A 56 -23.44 10.50 -9.73
CA THR A 56 -24.53 9.74 -9.11
C THR A 56 -24.34 9.73 -7.59
N ALA A 57 -25.44 9.76 -6.82
CA ALA A 57 -25.36 9.73 -5.36
C ALA A 57 -24.56 8.52 -4.86
N LYS A 58 -24.63 7.39 -5.58
CA LYS A 58 -23.85 6.18 -5.33
C LYS A 58 -22.34 6.41 -5.47
N LEU A 59 -21.89 7.04 -6.55
CA LEU A 59 -20.46 7.34 -6.76
C LEU A 59 -19.94 8.29 -5.69
N ARG A 60 -20.70 9.34 -5.35
CA ARG A 60 -20.32 10.26 -4.27
C ARG A 60 -20.16 9.52 -2.94
N ARG A 61 -21.15 8.70 -2.57
CA ARG A 61 -21.09 7.90 -1.33
C ARG A 61 -19.90 6.95 -1.31
N PHE A 62 -19.53 6.35 -2.45
CA PHE A 62 -18.35 5.51 -2.55
C PHE A 62 -17.06 6.31 -2.35
N ILE A 63 -16.92 7.47 -3.00
CA ILE A 63 -15.76 8.35 -2.84
C ILE A 63 -15.64 8.80 -1.38
N ASP A 64 -16.74 9.26 -0.77
CA ASP A 64 -16.76 9.70 0.64
C ASP A 64 -16.31 8.56 1.58
N ALA A 65 -16.84 7.35 1.38
CA ALA A 65 -16.50 6.18 2.19
C ALA A 65 -15.03 5.75 2.00
N ALA A 66 -14.52 5.83 0.76
CA ALA A 66 -13.14 5.48 0.47
C ALA A 66 -12.16 6.52 1.03
N LEU A 67 -12.48 7.81 0.95
CA LEU A 67 -11.69 8.87 1.58
C LEU A 67 -11.66 8.69 3.10
N LEU A 68 -12.79 8.35 3.74
CA LEU A 68 -12.82 8.11 5.18
C LEU A 68 -12.01 6.86 5.60
N ARG A 69 -11.86 5.87 4.72
CA ARG A 69 -11.17 4.62 5.01
C ARG A 69 -9.67 4.65 4.72
N PHE A 70 -9.24 5.44 3.73
CA PHE A 70 -7.90 5.42 3.14
C PHE A 70 -7.21 6.79 3.03
N GLY A 71 -7.93 7.89 3.23
CA GLY A 71 -7.38 9.25 3.30
C GLY A 71 -7.02 9.61 4.74
#